data_AF-A0A1V5NJZ3-F1
#
_entry.id   AF-A0A1V5NJZ3-F1
#
_cell.length_a   1.000
_cell.length_b   1.000
_cell.length_c   1.000
_cell.angle_alpha   90.00
_cell.angle_beta   90.00
_cell.angle_gamma   90.00
#
_symmetry.space_group_name_H-M   'P 1'
#
loop_
_entity.id
_entity.type
_entity.pdbx_description
1 polymer ?
#
loop_
_entity_poly.entity_id
_entity_poly.type
_entity_poly.pdbx_seq_one_letter_code
_entity_poly.pdbx_strand_id
1 'polypeptide(L)'
;MPKNTTSHAAPKKKSAPASAARPSRQTAKKAVTSRSTSPRSASSAEDAVFSDRITTLEALKDLVRGFISEREWAPYHTPKNVAASVAIEAAELLEHFQWEHPTPAQLSRAKRGEVADEMADVLAYLLSLANVLKIDLADALHRKMAKNRQKYPADRFRGTWKKVRS
;
A
#
# COMPACT_ATOMS: atom_id res chain seq x y z
N MET A 1 49.51 1.94 43.92
CA MET A 1 48.03 1.94 43.87
C MET A 1 47.59 0.80 42.94
N PRO A 2 46.98 -0.27 43.47
CA PRO A 2 46.74 -1.53 42.76
C PRO A 2 45.56 -1.46 41.76
N LYS A 3 45.71 -2.20 40.65
CA LYS A 3 44.68 -2.39 39.62
C LYS A 3 43.67 -3.42 40.10
N ASN A 4 42.40 -3.03 40.21
CA ASN A 4 41.33 -3.91 40.63
C ASN A 4 40.78 -4.69 39.42
N THR A 5 40.97 -6.00 39.46
CA THR A 5 40.33 -7.00 38.61
C THR A 5 38.94 -7.31 39.14
N THR A 6 37.89 -7.15 38.34
CA THR A 6 36.65 -7.90 38.56
C THR A 6 36.01 -8.25 37.22
N SER A 7 36.04 -9.56 36.97
CA SER A 7 35.35 -10.31 35.93
C SER A 7 33.83 -10.16 36.06
N HIS A 8 33.13 -9.86 34.96
CA HIS A 8 31.68 -10.09 34.88
C HIS A 8 31.36 -10.92 33.64
N ALA A 9 30.79 -12.09 33.94
CA ALA A 9 30.50 -13.19 33.05
C ALA A 9 29.27 -12.90 32.17
N ALA A 10 29.33 -13.38 30.93
CA ALA A 10 28.24 -13.37 29.97
C ALA A 10 27.08 -14.30 30.40
N PRO A 11 25.81 -13.91 30.20
CA PRO A 11 24.68 -14.79 30.46
C PRO A 11 24.55 -15.88 29.39
N LYS A 12 24.47 -17.13 29.86
CA LYS A 12 24.28 -18.37 29.09
C LYS A 12 22.94 -18.36 28.36
N LYS A 13 22.96 -18.56 27.03
CA LYS A 13 21.78 -18.89 26.22
C LYS A 13 21.27 -20.28 26.64
N LYS A 14 20.07 -20.35 27.22
CA LYS A 14 19.34 -21.60 27.41
C LYS A 14 18.67 -22.00 26.10
N SER A 15 19.10 -23.13 25.57
CA SER A 15 18.49 -23.92 24.52
C SER A 15 17.15 -24.51 25.00
N ALA A 16 16.12 -24.41 24.16
CA ALA A 16 14.88 -25.19 24.29
C ALA A 16 14.77 -26.14 23.08
N PRO A 17 14.21 -27.35 23.25
CA PRO A 17 14.43 -28.45 22.32
C PRO A 17 13.43 -28.51 21.16
N ALA A 18 13.86 -29.25 20.14
CA ALA A 18 13.14 -29.60 18.91
C ALA A 18 11.76 -30.24 19.19
N SER A 19 10.75 -29.84 18.41
CA SER A 19 9.47 -30.52 18.36
C SER A 19 9.39 -31.45 17.14
N ALA A 20 8.90 -32.65 17.39
CA ALA A 20 9.08 -33.86 16.61
C ALA A 20 8.24 -33.93 15.33
N ALA A 21 8.78 -34.63 14.34
CA ALA A 21 8.08 -35.05 13.14
C ALA A 21 7.09 -36.19 13.42
N ARG A 22 5.84 -36.00 12.93
CA ARG A 22 4.90 -36.92 12.24
C ARG A 22 4.66 -38.36 12.78
N PRO A 23 3.42 -38.87 12.58
CA PRO A 23 3.29 -39.82 11.49
C PRO A 23 2.05 -39.64 10.59
N SER A 24 2.27 -40.01 9.34
CA SER A 24 1.28 -40.33 8.30
C SER A 24 0.34 -41.46 8.69
N ARG A 25 -0.94 -41.34 8.35
CA ARG A 25 -1.80 -42.50 8.10
C ARG A 25 -2.65 -42.30 6.86
N GLN A 26 -2.54 -43.28 5.97
CA GLN A 26 -3.14 -43.42 4.66
C GLN A 26 -4.12 -44.59 4.73
N THR A 27 -5.36 -44.39 4.28
CA THR A 27 -6.36 -45.37 3.75
C THR A 27 -7.69 -44.60 3.59
N ALA A 28 -8.59 -44.80 2.62
CA ALA A 28 -8.68 -45.65 1.44
C ALA A 28 -9.69 -44.99 0.46
N LYS A 29 -9.58 -45.36 -0.81
CA LYS A 29 -10.39 -44.93 -1.95
C LYS A 29 -11.83 -45.50 -1.89
N LYS A 30 -12.82 -44.73 -2.34
CA LYS A 30 -13.97 -45.27 -3.12
C LYS A 30 -14.47 -44.22 -4.10
N ALA A 31 -14.44 -44.60 -5.37
CA ALA A 31 -14.98 -43.85 -6.50
C ALA A 31 -16.48 -44.12 -6.63
N VAL A 32 -17.28 -43.08 -6.84
CA VAL A 32 -18.60 -43.16 -7.47
C VAL A 32 -18.71 -41.98 -8.42
N THR A 33 -18.81 -42.31 -9.70
CA THR A 33 -19.11 -41.45 -10.83
C THR A 33 -20.58 -41.09 -10.85
N SER A 34 -20.91 -39.80 -10.86
CA SER A 34 -22.15 -39.29 -11.44
C SER A 34 -21.89 -37.96 -12.14
N ARG A 35 -22.12 -37.97 -13.45
CA ARG A 35 -22.12 -36.82 -14.35
C ARG A 35 -23.34 -35.96 -14.02
N SER A 36 -23.14 -34.70 -13.64
CA SER A 36 -24.17 -33.67 -13.64
C SER A 36 -23.68 -32.48 -14.44
N THR A 37 -24.44 -32.16 -15.49
CA THR A 37 -24.20 -31.11 -16.47
C THR A 37 -24.90 -29.82 -16.05
N SER A 38 -24.11 -28.75 -15.93
CA SER A 38 -24.47 -27.33 -16.04
C SER A 38 -25.32 -26.67 -14.93
N PRO A 39 -25.28 -25.33 -14.79
CA PRO A 39 -24.53 -24.34 -15.58
C PRO A 39 -23.46 -23.57 -14.80
N ARG A 40 -22.46 -23.14 -15.55
CA ARG A 40 -21.44 -22.17 -15.18
C ARG A 40 -22.10 -20.78 -15.18
N SER A 41 -22.44 -20.25 -14.00
CA SER A 41 -22.85 -18.85 -13.79
C SER A 41 -21.96 -18.24 -12.70
N ALA A 42 -21.27 -17.12 -12.85
CA ALA A 42 -21.39 -16.05 -13.82
C ALA A 42 -19.99 -15.73 -14.40
N SER A 43 -19.89 -15.77 -15.73
CA SER A 43 -18.83 -15.07 -16.45
C SER A 43 -19.22 -13.61 -16.50
N SER A 44 -18.28 -12.77 -16.06
CA SER A 44 -18.09 -11.42 -16.57
C SER A 44 -19.19 -10.42 -16.22
N ALA A 45 -19.15 -9.88 -15.01
CA ALA A 45 -19.29 -8.42 -14.92
C ALA A 45 -18.28 -7.87 -15.93
N GLU A 46 -18.76 -7.24 -16.99
CA GLU A 46 -17.92 -6.66 -18.04
C GLU A 46 -16.76 -5.95 -17.36
N ASP A 47 -15.52 -6.36 -17.70
CA ASP A 47 -14.30 -5.83 -17.10
C ASP A 47 -14.36 -4.31 -17.23
N ALA A 48 -14.79 -3.63 -16.17
CA ALA A 48 -14.88 -2.18 -16.19
C ALA A 48 -13.49 -1.69 -16.59
N VAL A 49 -13.42 -0.99 -17.72
CA VAL A 49 -12.15 -0.59 -18.31
C VAL A 49 -11.57 0.50 -17.42
N PHE A 50 -10.86 0.10 -16.35
CA PHE A 50 -10.16 1.03 -15.49
C PHE A 50 -8.91 1.50 -16.21
N SER A 51 -8.86 2.79 -16.52
CA SER A 51 -7.63 3.43 -16.99
C SER A 51 -7.63 4.91 -16.63
N ASP A 52 -6.43 5.46 -16.39
CA ASP A 52 -6.24 6.87 -16.05
C ASP A 52 -6.86 7.84 -17.07
N ARG A 53 -7.11 7.38 -18.30
CA ARG A 53 -7.67 8.19 -19.38
C ARG A 53 -9.17 8.44 -19.23
N ILE A 54 -9.90 7.53 -18.59
CA ILE A 54 -11.37 7.57 -18.57
C ILE A 54 -11.95 7.43 -17.15
N THR A 55 -11.18 6.95 -16.19
CA THR A 55 -11.61 6.81 -14.79
C THR A 55 -11.44 8.14 -14.06
N THR A 56 -12.54 8.70 -13.55
CA THR A 56 -12.51 9.95 -12.77
C THR A 56 -12.14 9.71 -11.30
N LEU A 57 -11.73 10.75 -10.59
CA LEU A 57 -11.53 10.66 -9.13
C LEU A 57 -12.82 10.31 -8.39
N GLU A 58 -13.99 10.73 -8.88
CA GLU A 58 -15.27 10.33 -8.27
C GLU A 58 -15.49 8.82 -8.40
N ALA A 59 -15.23 8.24 -9.59
CA ALA A 59 -15.35 6.81 -9.80
C ALA A 59 -14.41 6.00 -8.88
N LEU A 60 -13.18 6.48 -8.66
CA LEU A 60 -12.24 5.86 -7.72
C LEU A 60 -12.69 6.01 -6.26
N LYS A 61 -13.18 7.19 -5.86
CA LYS A 61 -13.77 7.40 -4.53
C LYS A 61 -14.96 6.48 -4.28
N ASP A 62 -15.82 6.27 -5.29
CA ASP A 62 -16.97 5.37 -5.22
C ASP A 62 -16.54 3.91 -5.10
N LEU A 63 -15.51 3.49 -5.85
CA LEU A 63 -14.93 2.15 -5.73
C LEU A 63 -14.43 1.88 -4.31
N VAL A 64 -13.67 2.81 -3.73
CA VAL A 64 -13.17 2.70 -2.35
C VAL A 64 -14.32 2.71 -1.35
N ARG A 65 -15.31 3.60 -1.54
CA ARG A 65 -16.49 3.70 -0.67
C ARG A 65 -17.30 2.40 -0.67
N GLY A 66 -17.52 1.80 -1.85
CA GLY A 66 -18.18 0.52 -2.01
C GLY A 66 -17.48 -0.59 -1.23
N PHE A 67 -16.16 -0.72 -1.43
CA PHE A 67 -15.34 -1.71 -0.72
C PHE A 67 -15.46 -1.60 0.82
N ILE A 68 -15.43 -0.37 1.36
CA ILE A 68 -15.57 -0.10 2.80
C ILE A 68 -16.98 -0.43 3.28
N SER A 69 -18.01 -0.03 2.52
CA SER A 69 -19.41 -0.24 2.87
C SER A 69 -19.80 -1.72 2.88
N GLU A 70 -19.34 -2.51 1.91
CA GLU A 70 -19.55 -3.96 1.85
C GLU A 70 -19.06 -4.70 3.10
N ARG A 71 -18.06 -4.15 3.78
CA ARG A 71 -17.43 -4.73 4.97
C ARG A 71 -17.89 -4.08 6.26
N GLU A 72 -18.81 -3.10 6.17
CA GLU A 72 -19.29 -2.32 7.31
C GLU A 72 -18.15 -1.65 8.10
N TRP A 73 -17.07 -1.26 7.41
CA TRP A 73 -15.87 -0.70 8.04
C TRP A 73 -15.96 0.81 8.33
N ALA A 74 -17.06 1.46 7.93
CA ALA A 74 -17.27 2.89 8.13
C ALA A 74 -17.01 3.38 9.58
N PRO A 75 -17.36 2.65 10.66
CA PRO A 75 -17.07 3.07 12.04
C PRO A 75 -15.57 3.19 12.36
N TYR A 76 -14.71 2.43 11.68
CA TYR A 76 -13.26 2.44 11.89
C TYR A 76 -12.55 3.52 11.06
N HIS A 77 -13.22 4.03 10.01
CA HIS A 77 -12.72 5.07 9.11
C HIS A 77 -12.91 6.48 9.68
N THR A 78 -12.43 6.71 10.90
CA THR A 78 -12.37 8.06 11.49
C THR A 78 -11.25 8.88 10.79
N PRO A 79 -11.35 10.22 10.72
CA PRO A 79 -10.33 11.05 10.08
C PRO A 79 -8.90 10.78 10.58
N LYS A 80 -8.74 10.57 11.89
CA LYS A 80 -7.44 10.25 12.50
C LYS A 80 -6.91 8.91 12.01
N ASN A 81 -7.74 7.87 12.03
CA ASN A 81 -7.31 6.53 11.65
C ASN A 81 -6.93 6.48 10.17
N VAL A 82 -7.76 7.04 9.30
CA VAL A 82 -7.48 7.03 7.85
C VAL A 82 -6.26 7.87 7.52
N ALA A 83 -6.07 9.03 8.16
CA ALA A 83 -4.85 9.82 7.98
C ALA A 83 -3.59 9.09 8.48
N ALA A 84 -3.69 8.29 9.54
CA ALA A 84 -2.60 7.44 10.00
C ALA A 84 -2.28 6.34 8.98
N SER A 85 -3.31 5.68 8.42
CA SER A 85 -3.12 4.69 7.34
C SER A 85 -2.40 5.29 6.13
N VAL A 86 -2.78 6.51 5.67
CA VAL A 86 -2.05 7.20 4.59
C VAL A 86 -0.55 7.32 4.90
N ALA A 87 -0.19 7.64 6.15
CA ALA A 87 1.21 7.76 6.55
C ALA A 87 1.94 6.41 6.62
N ILE A 88 1.24 5.35 7.01
CA ILE A 88 1.77 3.98 7.06
C ILE A 88 2.08 3.50 5.64
N GLU A 89 1.11 3.54 4.72
CA GLU A 89 1.33 3.07 3.34
C GLU A 89 2.37 3.93 2.60
N ALA A 90 2.47 5.22 2.93
CA ALA A 90 3.52 6.07 2.39
C ALA A 90 4.93 5.66 2.90
N ALA A 91 5.01 5.10 4.11
CA ALA A 91 6.24 4.52 4.63
C ALA A 91 6.54 3.18 3.94
N GLU A 92 5.55 2.30 3.73
CA GLU A 92 5.70 1.04 2.99
C GLU A 92 6.21 1.30 1.56
N LEU A 93 5.61 2.27 0.86
CA LEU A 93 6.11 2.74 -0.44
C LEU A 93 7.58 3.20 -0.39
N LEU A 94 7.99 3.87 0.69
CA LEU A 94 9.36 4.34 0.87
C LEU A 94 10.34 3.17 1.08
N GLU A 95 9.92 2.07 1.70
CA GLU A 95 10.78 0.90 1.97
C GLU A 95 11.36 0.31 0.67
N HIS A 96 10.64 0.42 -0.46
CA HIS A 96 11.14 0.01 -1.77
C HIS A 96 12.40 0.74 -2.22
N PHE A 97 12.72 1.90 -1.62
CA PHE A 97 13.84 2.77 -1.97
C PHE A 97 14.77 3.08 -0.77
N GLN A 98 14.60 2.40 0.36
CA GLN A 98 15.32 2.74 1.60
C GLN A 98 16.84 2.58 1.47
N TRP A 99 17.30 1.54 0.77
CA TRP A 99 18.72 1.18 0.67
C TRP A 99 19.32 1.42 -0.72
N GLU A 100 18.47 1.75 -1.70
CA GLU A 100 18.85 1.84 -3.10
C GLU A 100 18.27 3.09 -3.74
N HIS A 101 19.00 3.64 -4.72
CA HIS A 101 18.54 4.77 -5.53
C HIS A 101 18.46 4.36 -7.00
N PRO A 102 17.56 3.41 -7.35
CA PRO A 102 17.48 2.90 -8.70
C PRO A 102 16.96 3.99 -9.64
N THR A 103 17.57 4.09 -10.82
CA THR A 103 16.95 4.78 -11.95
C THR A 103 15.73 3.99 -12.42
N PRO A 104 14.76 4.61 -13.11
CA PRO A 104 13.60 3.90 -13.65
C PRO A 104 13.96 2.69 -14.54
N ALA A 105 15.10 2.76 -15.25
CA ALA A 105 15.61 1.68 -16.10
C ALA A 105 16.16 0.49 -15.30
N GLN A 106 16.57 0.69 -14.05
CA GLN A 106 17.11 -0.34 -13.17
C GLN A 106 16.02 -1.11 -12.41
N LEU A 107 14.78 -0.61 -12.36
CA LEU A 107 13.67 -1.30 -11.73
C LEU A 107 13.24 -2.51 -12.57
N SER A 108 13.22 -3.70 -11.96
CA SER A 108 12.66 -4.89 -12.58
C SER A 108 11.14 -4.75 -12.77
N ARG A 109 10.54 -5.57 -13.63
CA ARG A 109 9.07 -5.60 -13.79
C ARG A 109 8.38 -5.97 -12.48
N ALA A 110 8.93 -6.92 -11.73
CA ALA A 110 8.40 -7.33 -10.43
C ALA A 110 8.43 -6.17 -9.43
N LYS A 111 9.58 -5.49 -9.30
CA LYS A 111 9.73 -4.35 -8.38
C LYS A 111 8.80 -3.19 -8.73
N ARG A 112 8.57 -2.91 -10.02
CA ARG A 112 7.56 -1.93 -10.45
C ARG A 112 6.14 -2.33 -10.07
N GLY A 113 5.83 -3.62 -10.06
CA GLY A 113 4.54 -4.13 -9.59
C GLY A 113 4.35 -3.83 -8.10
N GLU A 114 5.32 -4.23 -7.27
CA GLU A 114 5.27 -3.97 -5.82
C GLU A 114 5.13 -2.46 -5.52
N VAL A 115 5.93 -1.62 -6.18
CA VAL A 115 5.82 -0.15 -6.02
C VAL A 115 4.44 0.35 -6.45
N ALA A 116 3.84 -0.22 -7.49
CA ALA A 116 2.51 0.17 -7.94
C ALA A 116 1.42 -0.22 -6.95
N ASP A 117 1.57 -1.37 -6.27
CA ASP A 117 0.65 -1.81 -5.21
C ASP A 117 0.69 -0.81 -4.04
N GLU A 118 1.87 -0.47 -3.54
CA GLU A 118 2.01 0.52 -2.45
C GLU A 118 1.52 1.93 -2.84
N MET A 119 1.75 2.33 -4.10
CA MET A 119 1.17 3.57 -4.62
C MET A 119 -0.36 3.54 -4.64
N ALA A 120 -0.95 2.39 -4.96
CA ALA A 120 -2.39 2.19 -4.97
C ALA A 120 -2.95 2.22 -3.54
N ASP A 121 -2.26 1.66 -2.55
CA ASP A 121 -2.68 1.69 -1.15
C ASP A 121 -2.66 3.10 -0.57
N VAL A 122 -1.59 3.88 -0.83
CA VAL A 122 -1.55 5.31 -0.50
C VAL A 122 -2.74 6.07 -1.12
N LEU A 123 -3.02 5.81 -2.41
CA LEU A 123 -4.12 6.45 -3.12
C LEU A 123 -5.49 6.04 -2.52
N ALA A 124 -5.69 4.75 -2.22
CA ALA A 124 -6.94 4.23 -1.67
C ALA A 124 -7.28 4.88 -0.34
N TYR A 125 -6.31 5.01 0.58
CA TYR A 125 -6.56 5.69 1.86
C TYR A 125 -6.72 7.21 1.69
N LEU A 126 -6.03 7.85 0.73
CA LEU A 126 -6.24 9.27 0.46
C LEU A 126 -7.66 9.54 -0.09
N LEU A 127 -8.16 8.68 -0.98
CA LEU A 127 -9.53 8.74 -1.49
C LEU A 127 -10.56 8.45 -0.39
N SER A 128 -10.29 7.47 0.47
CA SER A 128 -11.08 7.18 1.67
C SER A 128 -11.14 8.40 2.60
N LEU A 129 -10.02 9.08 2.84
CA LEU A 129 -9.98 10.29 3.67
C LEU A 129 -10.79 11.43 3.03
N ALA A 130 -10.70 11.59 1.71
CA ALA A 130 -11.51 12.55 0.98
C ALA A 130 -13.01 12.24 1.11
N ASN A 131 -13.43 10.98 1.07
CA ASN A 131 -14.81 10.57 1.31
C ASN A 131 -15.27 10.93 2.74
N VAL A 132 -14.48 10.56 3.75
CA VAL A 132 -14.80 10.82 5.17
C VAL A 132 -14.92 12.32 5.44
N LEU A 133 -14.02 13.14 4.87
CA LEU A 133 -14.00 14.59 5.05
C LEU A 133 -14.87 15.36 4.04
N LYS A 134 -15.52 14.67 3.09
CA LYS A 134 -16.32 15.26 2.01
C LYS A 134 -15.53 16.30 1.20
N ILE A 135 -14.29 15.96 0.85
CA ILE A 135 -13.39 16.82 0.07
C ILE A 135 -13.51 16.49 -1.42
N ASP A 136 -13.73 17.52 -2.24
CA ASP A 136 -13.45 17.44 -3.68
C ASP A 136 -11.93 17.50 -3.89
N LEU A 137 -11.33 16.33 -4.07
CA LEU A 137 -9.89 16.19 -4.21
C LEU A 137 -9.36 16.79 -5.53
N ALA A 138 -10.18 16.79 -6.59
CA ALA A 138 -9.82 17.39 -7.88
C ALA A 138 -9.70 18.92 -7.75
N ASP A 139 -10.72 19.56 -7.17
CA ASP A 139 -10.70 21.00 -6.91
C ASP A 139 -9.59 21.38 -5.91
N ALA A 140 -9.42 20.60 -4.84
CA ALA A 140 -8.38 20.84 -3.85
C ALA A 140 -6.97 20.83 -4.48
N LEU A 141 -6.70 19.85 -5.35
CA LEU A 141 -5.44 19.78 -6.09
C LEU A 141 -5.29 20.95 -7.07
N HIS A 142 -6.33 21.29 -7.83
CA HIS A 142 -6.31 22.41 -8.76
C HIS A 142 -5.97 23.74 -8.06
N ARG A 143 -6.63 24.05 -6.93
CA ARG A 143 -6.34 25.22 -6.11
C ARG A 143 -4.94 25.19 -5.51
N LYS A 144 -4.48 24.01 -5.06
CA LYS A 144 -3.11 23.86 -4.53
C LYS A 144 -2.07 24.14 -5.61
N MET A 145 -2.28 23.68 -6.84
CA MET A 145 -1.36 23.90 -7.95
C MET A 145 -1.29 25.37 -8.36
N ALA A 146 -2.42 26.10 -8.34
CA ALA A 146 -2.42 27.54 -8.54
C ALA A 146 -1.55 28.27 -7.49
N LYS A 147 -1.70 27.92 -6.20
CA LYS A 147 -0.85 28.46 -5.12
C LYS A 147 0.62 28.08 -5.29
N ASN A 148 0.92 26.85 -5.71
CA ASN A 148 2.29 26.40 -5.93
C ASN A 148 2.97 27.16 -7.08
N ARG A 149 2.24 27.47 -8.16
CA ARG A 149 2.78 28.29 -9.28
C ARG A 149 3.15 29.71 -8.83
N GLN A 150 2.36 30.30 -7.94
CA GLN A 150 2.68 31.61 -7.36
C GLN A 150 3.91 31.54 -6.43
N LYS A 151 4.02 30.45 -5.65
CA LYS A 151 5.16 30.24 -4.73
C LYS A 151 6.46 29.90 -5.47
N TYR A 152 6.38 29.18 -6.58
CA TYR A 152 7.51 28.68 -7.36
C TYR A 152 7.34 29.03 -8.86
N PRO A 153 7.49 30.30 -9.24
CA PRO A 153 7.29 30.73 -10.62
C PRO A 153 8.39 30.18 -11.55
N ALA A 154 8.00 29.80 -12.77
CA ALA A 154 8.83 28.98 -13.65
C ALA A 154 10.09 29.71 -14.17
N ASP A 155 10.04 31.03 -14.32
CA ASP A 155 11.18 31.87 -14.68
C ASP A 155 12.30 31.85 -13.62
N ARG A 156 11.95 31.61 -12.35
CA ARG A 156 12.90 31.59 -11.24
C ARG A 156 13.34 30.20 -10.79
N PHE A 157 12.55 29.16 -11.10
CA PHE A 157 12.75 27.79 -10.62
C PHE A 157 12.95 26.77 -11.76
N ARG A 158 13.17 27.21 -13.01
CA ARG A 158 13.48 26.30 -14.13
C ARG A 158 14.80 25.57 -13.86
N GLY A 159 14.73 24.23 -13.80
CA GLY A 159 15.91 23.38 -13.58
C GLY A 159 16.51 23.44 -12.17
N THR A 160 15.88 24.15 -11.22
CA THR A 160 16.35 24.25 -9.84
C THR A 160 15.20 24.41 -8.86
N TRP A 161 15.26 23.70 -7.74
CA TRP A 161 14.35 23.87 -6.61
C TRP A 161 14.92 24.83 -5.55
N LYS A 162 16.19 25.23 -5.69
CA LYS A 162 16.83 26.23 -4.82
C LYS A 162 16.37 27.61 -5.22
N LYS A 163 15.95 28.42 -4.24
CA LYS A 163 15.65 29.84 -4.45
C LYS A 163 16.92 30.52 -4.99
N VAL A 164 16.87 31.01 -6.22
CA VAL A 164 17.94 31.85 -6.79
C VAL A 164 18.07 33.07 -5.89
N ARG A 165 19.25 33.24 -5.27
CA ARG A 165 19.55 34.43 -4.46
C ARG A 165 19.68 35.61 -5.45
N SER A 166 18.75 36.55 -5.36
CA SER A 166 18.84 37.88 -5.98
C SER A 166 19.70 38.78 -5.12
#